data_AF-A0A7K0MYT4-F1
#
_entry.id   AF-A0A7K0MYT4-F1
#
_cell.length_a   1.000
_cell.length_b   1.000
_cell.length_c   1.000
_cell.angle_alpha   90.00
_cell.angle_beta   90.00
_cell.angle_gamma   90.00
#
_symmetry.space_group_name_H-M   'P 1'
#
loop_
_entity.id
_entity.type
_entity.pdbx_description
1 polymer ?
#
loop_
_entity_poly.entity_id
_entity_poly.type
_entity_poly.pdbx_seq_one_letter_code
_entity_poly.pdbx_strand_id
1 'polypeptide(L)'
;MKNATANKPRRLGRWGRPAAIFAILGPGLIAANAGNDSGGIATYSSAGAQFAYKPLFLAVVITLMLIVVQEMAARVGTFGGGGIMALVREQFSLRIGAFAVFCILVANLGLVVSEFAGIGAALELFGVSRYISVPISALILIGVVVFGSYRWAERIFLTFALAFLAYPFAMILSHPNWSEVVSNAV
;
A
#
# COMPACT_ATOMS: atom_id res chain seq x y z
N MET A 1 -10.29 -30.70 33.85
CA MET A 1 -10.66 -31.00 32.45
C MET A 1 -11.99 -30.31 32.16
N LYS A 2 -11.97 -29.15 31.47
CA LYS A 2 -13.17 -28.40 31.05
C LYS A 2 -13.33 -28.54 29.54
N ASN A 3 -14.51 -28.98 29.13
CA ASN A 3 -14.89 -29.35 27.78
C ASN A 3 -14.76 -28.17 26.80
N ALA A 4 -13.83 -28.28 25.85
CA ALA A 4 -13.81 -27.44 24.66
C ALA A 4 -14.82 -28.00 23.65
N THR A 5 -15.99 -27.38 23.57
CA THR A 5 -16.94 -27.62 22.47
C THR A 5 -16.30 -27.14 21.17
N ALA A 6 -15.72 -28.06 20.41
CA ALA A 6 -15.18 -27.84 19.09
C ALA A 6 -16.31 -27.34 18.17
N ASN A 7 -16.28 -26.04 17.88
CA ASN A 7 -17.20 -25.41 16.96
C ASN A 7 -16.88 -25.90 15.54
N LYS A 8 -17.77 -26.72 14.95
CA LYS A 8 -17.58 -27.24 13.59
C LYS A 8 -17.51 -26.08 12.59
N PRO A 9 -16.57 -26.06 11.63
CA PRO A 9 -16.51 -25.01 10.62
C PRO A 9 -17.80 -25.01 9.80
N ARG A 10 -18.53 -23.88 9.80
CA ARG A 10 -19.75 -23.70 8.97
C ARG A 10 -19.35 -23.90 7.51
N ARG A 11 -19.88 -24.94 6.87
CA ARG A 11 -19.72 -25.17 5.43
C ARG A 11 -20.34 -23.99 4.68
N LEU A 12 -19.52 -23.06 4.19
CA LEU A 12 -19.97 -21.99 3.32
C LEU A 12 -20.53 -22.58 2.02
N GLY A 13 -21.77 -22.21 1.68
CA GLY A 13 -22.42 -22.61 0.44
C GLY A 13 -21.65 -22.13 -0.80
N ARG A 14 -21.97 -22.69 -1.97
CA ARG A 14 -21.29 -22.44 -3.26
C ARG A 14 -21.17 -20.95 -3.62
N TRP A 15 -22.08 -20.12 -3.10
CA TRP A 15 -22.15 -18.66 -3.26
C TRP A 15 -21.45 -17.86 -2.14
N GLY A 16 -21.13 -18.48 -1.00
CA GLY A 16 -20.33 -17.87 0.07
C GLY A 16 -18.82 -17.94 -0.19
N ARG A 17 -18.38 -18.77 -1.14
CA ARG A 17 -16.99 -18.94 -1.55
C ARG A 17 -16.37 -17.67 -2.17
N PRO A 18 -16.99 -16.99 -3.16
CA PRO A 18 -16.44 -15.73 -3.67
C PRO A 18 -16.42 -14.64 -2.59
N ALA A 19 -17.47 -14.52 -1.77
CA ALA A 19 -17.51 -13.55 -0.68
C ALA A 19 -16.40 -13.79 0.37
N ALA A 20 -16.08 -15.05 0.67
CA ALA A 20 -14.96 -15.41 1.54
C ALA A 20 -13.60 -15.10 0.90
N ILE A 21 -13.45 -15.28 -0.43
CA ILE A 21 -12.23 -14.92 -1.16
C ILE A 21 -12.03 -13.39 -1.13
N PHE A 22 -13.06 -12.60 -1.40
CA PHE A 22 -12.99 -11.14 -1.32
C PHE A 22 -12.70 -10.64 0.10
N ALA A 23 -13.22 -11.32 1.14
CA ALA A 23 -12.91 -10.99 2.53
C ALA A 23 -11.44 -11.27 2.90
N ILE A 24 -10.82 -12.30 2.32
CA ILE A 24 -9.40 -12.62 2.53
C ILE A 24 -8.48 -11.71 1.70
N LEU A 25 -8.95 -11.23 0.53
CA LEU A 25 -8.21 -10.30 -0.32
C LEU A 25 -8.09 -8.90 0.28
N GLY A 26 -8.99 -8.49 1.19
CA GLY A 26 -9.04 -7.15 1.76
C GLY A 26 -7.69 -6.65 2.33
N PRO A 27 -7.07 -7.36 3.29
CA PRO A 27 -5.77 -6.96 3.85
C PRO A 27 -4.65 -6.91 2.82
N GLY A 28 -4.64 -7.83 1.85
CA GLY A 28 -3.64 -7.88 0.77
C GLY A 28 -3.79 -6.74 -0.23
N LEU A 29 -5.03 -6.40 -0.60
CA LEU A 29 -5.36 -5.24 -1.44
C LEU A 29 -4.97 -3.93 -0.75
N ILE A 30 -5.24 -3.80 0.55
CA ILE A 30 -4.85 -2.60 1.30
C ILE A 30 -3.34 -2.48 1.40
N ALA A 31 -2.62 -3.57 1.66
CA ALA A 31 -1.16 -3.58 1.70
C ALA A 31 -0.55 -3.24 0.33
N ALA A 32 -1.11 -3.77 -0.76
CA ALA A 32 -0.69 -3.45 -2.12
C ALA A 32 -0.97 -1.97 -2.46
N ASN A 33 -2.14 -1.45 -2.07
CA ASN A 33 -2.52 -0.08 -2.31
C ASN A 33 -1.68 0.91 -1.49
N ALA A 34 -1.30 0.55 -0.26
CA ALA A 34 -0.38 1.34 0.57
C ALA A 34 1.03 1.45 -0.03
N GLY A 35 1.41 0.52 -0.93
CA GLY A 35 2.66 0.61 -1.69
C GLY A 35 2.63 1.62 -2.84
N ASN A 36 1.45 2.12 -3.23
CA ASN A 36 1.30 3.17 -4.24
C ASN A 36 1.12 4.52 -3.54
N ASP A 37 2.16 4.95 -2.85
CA ASP A 37 2.21 6.24 -2.17
C ASP A 37 2.42 7.40 -3.15
N SER A 38 2.22 8.63 -2.67
CA SER A 38 2.46 9.83 -3.48
C SER A 38 3.89 9.90 -4.04
N GLY A 39 4.87 9.40 -3.28
CA GLY A 39 6.28 9.35 -3.67
C GLY A 39 6.53 8.39 -4.84
N GLY A 40 5.94 7.20 -4.79
CA GLY A 40 5.94 6.24 -5.90
C GLY A 40 5.27 6.82 -7.13
N ILE A 41 4.08 7.41 -6.99
CA ILE A 41 3.36 8.06 -8.10
C ILE A 41 4.23 9.13 -8.76
N ALA A 42 4.81 10.04 -7.97
CA ALA A 42 5.69 11.09 -8.49
C ALA A 42 6.92 10.52 -9.21
N THR A 43 7.51 9.45 -8.67
CA THR A 43 8.68 8.78 -9.25
C THR A 43 8.35 8.15 -10.60
N TYR A 44 7.28 7.37 -10.68
CA TYR A 44 6.89 6.70 -11.93
C TYR A 44 6.39 7.70 -12.97
N SER A 45 5.66 8.74 -12.57
CA SER A 45 5.25 9.82 -13.47
C SER A 45 6.43 10.61 -14.01
N SER A 46 7.40 10.96 -13.16
CA SER A 46 8.63 11.67 -13.59
C SER A 46 9.50 10.79 -14.49
N ALA A 47 9.69 9.52 -14.13
CA ALA A 47 10.44 8.57 -14.94
C ALA A 47 9.77 8.34 -16.31
N GLY A 48 8.44 8.20 -16.34
CA GLY A 48 7.68 8.10 -17.60
C GLY A 48 7.79 9.36 -18.45
N ALA A 49 7.77 10.56 -17.85
CA ALA A 49 7.95 11.81 -18.57
C ALA A 49 9.36 11.96 -19.17
N GLN A 50 10.40 11.51 -18.47
CA GLN A 50 11.80 11.63 -18.90
C GLN A 50 12.25 10.52 -19.85
N PHE A 51 11.79 9.29 -19.60
CA PHE A 51 12.29 8.08 -20.28
C PHE A 51 11.24 7.36 -21.13
N ALA A 52 10.02 7.91 -21.23
CA ALA A 52 8.89 7.30 -21.93
C ALA A 52 8.69 5.85 -21.45
N TYR A 53 8.77 4.88 -22.37
CA TYR A 53 8.53 3.46 -22.09
C TYR A 53 9.78 2.67 -21.68
N LYS A 54 10.98 3.26 -21.72
CA LYS A 54 12.24 2.55 -21.39
C LYS A 54 12.26 1.85 -20.02
N PRO A 55 11.69 2.42 -18.92
CA PRO A 55 11.71 1.74 -17.63
C PRO A 55 10.66 0.63 -17.49
N LEU A 56 9.86 0.35 -18.53
CA LEU A 56 8.70 -0.55 -18.42
C LEU A 56 9.11 -2.00 -18.12
N PHE A 57 10.16 -2.52 -18.77
CA PHE A 57 10.74 -3.82 -18.42
C PHE A 57 11.18 -3.87 -16.94
N LEU A 58 11.86 -2.82 -16.47
CA LEU A 58 12.29 -2.74 -15.07
C LEU A 58 11.08 -2.71 -14.12
N ALA A 59 9.99 -2.05 -14.48
CA ALA A 59 8.76 -2.03 -13.69
C ALA A 59 8.13 -3.43 -13.56
N VAL A 60 8.19 -4.26 -14.62
CA VAL A 60 7.75 -5.67 -14.56
C VAL A 60 8.62 -6.47 -13.59
N VAL A 61 9.95 -6.33 -13.68
CA VAL A 61 10.88 -7.03 -12.78
C VAL A 61 10.67 -6.61 -11.32
N ILE A 62 10.53 -5.31 -11.05
CA ILE A 62 10.26 -4.77 -9.70
C ILE A 62 8.93 -5.31 -9.18
N THR A 63 7.91 -5.41 -10.03
CA THR A 63 6.60 -5.96 -9.64
C THR A 63 6.73 -7.42 -9.19
N LEU A 64 7.49 -8.24 -9.92
CA LEU A 64 7.74 -9.63 -9.52
C LEU A 64 8.47 -9.71 -8.18
N MET A 65 9.51 -8.88 -7.99
CA MET A 65 10.23 -8.79 -6.72
C MET A 65 9.30 -8.36 -5.57
N LEU A 66 8.44 -7.38 -5.82
CA LEU A 66 7.47 -6.90 -4.83
C LEU A 66 6.48 -8.00 -4.44
N ILE A 67 6.00 -8.80 -5.40
CA ILE A 67 5.11 -9.94 -5.10
C ILE A 67 5.80 -10.93 -4.16
N VAL A 68 7.07 -11.27 -4.39
CA VAL A 68 7.83 -12.16 -3.51
C VAL A 68 7.99 -11.56 -2.12
N VAL A 69 8.35 -10.27 -2.02
CA VAL A 69 8.48 -9.58 -0.73
C VAL A 69 7.16 -9.55 0.04
N GLN A 70 6.05 -9.26 -0.64
CA GLN A 70 4.73 -9.21 -0.02
C GLN A 70 4.26 -10.60 0.44
N GLU A 71 4.53 -11.65 -0.33
CA GLU A 71 4.22 -13.02 0.07
C GLU A 71 5.00 -13.43 1.33
N MET A 72 6.30 -13.13 1.36
CA MET A 72 7.13 -13.39 2.55
C MET A 72 6.64 -12.61 3.77
N ALA A 73 6.29 -11.32 3.59
CA ALA A 73 5.76 -10.49 4.66
C ALA A 73 4.44 -11.03 5.20
N ALA A 74 3.54 -11.46 4.31
CA ALA A 74 2.28 -12.10 4.68
C ALA A 74 2.53 -13.40 5.47
N ARG A 75 3.47 -14.24 5.01
CA ARG A 75 3.83 -15.49 5.68
C ARG A 75 4.42 -15.25 7.08
N VAL A 76 5.30 -14.27 7.22
CA VAL A 76 5.84 -13.87 8.55
C VAL A 76 4.73 -13.37 9.46
N GLY A 77 3.81 -12.55 8.94
CA GLY A 77 2.67 -12.04 9.71
C GLY A 77 1.67 -13.12 10.15
N THR A 78 1.46 -14.17 9.34
CA THR A 78 0.51 -15.24 9.66
C THR A 78 1.11 -16.32 10.57
N PHE A 79 2.37 -16.70 10.34
CA PHE A 79 3.01 -17.82 11.05
C PHE A 79 3.89 -17.38 12.22
N GLY A 80 4.41 -16.15 12.21
CA GLY A 80 5.33 -15.65 13.24
C GLY A 80 4.67 -15.33 14.58
N GLY A 81 3.34 -15.28 14.66
CA GLY A 81 2.62 -15.03 15.92
C GLY A 81 2.73 -13.60 16.46
N GLY A 82 3.43 -12.69 15.76
CA GLY A 82 3.62 -11.30 16.13
C GLY A 82 4.08 -10.43 14.95
N GLY A 83 4.06 -9.10 15.11
CA GLY A 83 4.54 -8.18 14.09
C GLY A 83 6.04 -8.32 13.84
N ILE A 84 6.52 -7.95 12.64
CA ILE A 84 7.94 -8.02 12.24
C ILE A 84 8.85 -7.40 13.31
N MET A 85 8.42 -6.29 13.89
CA MET A 85 9.16 -5.59 14.93
C MET A 85 9.30 -6.39 16.24
N ALA A 86 8.30 -7.19 16.61
CA ALA A 86 8.39 -8.06 17.77
C ALA A 86 9.39 -9.19 17.51
N LEU A 87 9.31 -9.82 16.33
CA LEU A 87 10.23 -10.87 15.90
C LEU A 87 11.67 -10.38 15.81
N VAL A 88 11.90 -9.16 15.32
CA VAL A 88 13.23 -8.55 15.26
C VAL A 88 13.80 -8.36 16.67
N ARG A 89 12.97 -7.97 17.66
CA ARG A 89 13.43 -7.82 19.05
C ARG A 89 13.69 -9.15 19.75
N GLU A 90 12.99 -10.22 19.37
CA GLU A 90 13.16 -11.56 19.94
C GLU A 90 14.37 -12.31 19.37
N GLN A 91 14.62 -12.17 18.06
CA GLN A 91 15.64 -12.94 17.35
C GLN A 91 17.01 -12.26 17.28
N PHE A 92 17.08 -10.93 17.43
CA PHE A 92 18.32 -10.16 17.27
C PHE A 92 18.80 -9.51 18.56
N SER A 93 20.11 -9.22 18.61
CA SER A 93 20.70 -8.47 19.71
C SER A 93 20.15 -7.03 19.76
N LEU A 94 20.14 -6.43 20.96
CA LEU A 94 19.59 -5.10 21.20
C LEU A 94 20.12 -4.03 20.23
N ARG A 95 21.41 -4.10 19.86
CA ARG A 95 22.05 -3.14 18.96
C ARG A 95 21.51 -3.23 17.52
N ILE A 96 21.40 -4.45 17.00
CA ILE A 96 20.91 -4.71 15.64
C ILE A 96 19.41 -4.40 15.58
N GLY A 97 18.67 -4.85 16.59
CA GLY A 97 17.25 -4.52 16.73
C GLY A 97 17.02 -3.02 16.74
N ALA A 98 17.72 -2.27 17.59
CA ALA A 98 17.64 -0.81 17.67
C ALA A 98 17.96 -0.11 16.34
N PHE A 99 19.00 -0.57 15.64
CA PHE A 99 19.34 -0.05 14.32
C PHE A 99 18.22 -0.29 13.30
N ALA A 100 17.63 -1.49 13.28
CA ALA A 100 16.49 -1.78 12.41
C ALA A 100 15.28 -0.88 12.72
N VAL A 101 14.97 -0.64 14.00
CA VAL A 101 13.90 0.31 14.39
C VAL A 101 14.18 1.70 13.85
N PHE A 102 15.42 2.16 14.00
CA PHE A 102 15.83 3.47 13.56
C PHE A 102 15.66 3.62 12.04
N CYS A 103 16.10 2.63 11.25
CA CYS A 103 15.88 2.62 9.80
C CYS A 103 14.40 2.67 9.44
N ILE A 104 13.56 1.87 10.12
CA ILE A 104 12.10 1.87 9.91
C ILE A 104 11.51 3.23 10.23
N LEU A 105 11.94 3.86 11.33
CA LEU A 105 11.46 5.19 11.74
C LEU A 105 11.81 6.25 10.69
N VAL A 106 13.04 6.27 10.20
CA VAL A 106 13.49 7.21 9.16
C VAL A 106 12.72 6.97 7.85
N ALA A 107 12.53 5.71 7.45
CA ALA A 107 11.77 5.37 6.25
C ALA A 107 10.30 5.83 6.35
N ASN A 108 9.64 5.57 7.49
CA ASN A 108 8.26 6.01 7.70
C ASN A 108 8.13 7.53 7.79
N LEU A 109 9.12 8.23 8.37
CA LEU A 109 9.15 9.69 8.34
C LEU A 109 9.21 10.21 6.90
N GLY A 110 10.05 9.60 6.06
CA GLY A 110 10.13 9.93 4.63
C GLY A 110 8.80 9.71 3.90
N LEU A 111 8.12 8.59 4.16
CA LEU A 111 6.79 8.30 3.61
C LEU A 111 5.77 9.38 4.00
N VAL A 112 5.70 9.73 5.29
CA VAL A 112 4.77 10.76 5.78
C VAL A 112 5.05 12.12 5.13
N VAL A 113 6.32 12.50 5.01
CA VAL A 113 6.70 13.76 4.32
C VAL A 113 6.27 13.73 2.86
N SER A 114 6.48 12.60 2.17
CA SER A 114 6.07 12.43 0.77
C SER A 114 4.55 12.53 0.60
N GLU A 115 3.78 11.89 1.48
CA GLU A 115 2.31 11.91 1.46
C GLU A 115 1.77 13.34 1.61
N PHE A 116 2.28 14.11 2.58
CA PHE A 116 1.87 15.50 2.74
C PHE A 116 2.30 16.39 1.56
N ALA A 117 3.47 16.14 0.97
CA ALA A 117 3.89 16.83 -0.24
C ALA A 117 2.94 16.53 -1.41
N GLY A 118 2.50 15.27 -1.53
CA GLY A 118 1.51 14.83 -2.52
C GLY A 118 0.16 15.53 -2.36
N ILE A 119 -0.37 15.57 -1.12
CA ILE A 119 -1.62 16.28 -0.81
C ILE A 119 -1.51 17.78 -1.14
N GLY A 120 -0.38 18.40 -0.78
CA GLY A 120 -0.11 19.81 -1.09
C GLY A 120 -0.14 20.07 -2.59
N ALA A 121 0.63 19.29 -3.36
CA ALA A 121 0.71 19.42 -4.81
C ALA A 121 -0.64 19.16 -5.49
N ALA A 122 -1.38 18.14 -5.05
CA ALA A 122 -2.69 17.81 -5.61
C ALA A 122 -3.72 18.93 -5.37
N LEU A 123 -3.75 19.53 -4.19
CA LEU A 123 -4.70 20.60 -3.86
C LEU A 123 -4.29 21.97 -4.45
N GLU A 124 -3.01 22.20 -4.70
CA GLU A 124 -2.54 23.36 -5.44
C GLU A 124 -3.04 23.36 -6.90
N LEU A 125 -3.22 22.19 -7.52
CA LEU A 125 -3.87 22.09 -8.85
C LEU A 125 -5.31 22.62 -8.85
N PHE A 126 -5.99 22.58 -7.71
CA PHE A 126 -7.34 23.14 -7.54
C PHE A 126 -7.32 24.59 -7.01
N GLY A 127 -6.14 25.21 -6.91
CA GLY A 127 -5.97 26.58 -6.43
C GLY A 127 -5.96 26.74 -4.91
N VAL A 128 -5.90 25.64 -4.14
CA VAL A 128 -5.81 25.68 -2.67
C VAL A 128 -4.34 25.68 -2.25
N SER A 129 -3.94 26.66 -1.44
CA SER A 129 -2.54 26.78 -1.00
C SER A 129 -2.11 25.61 -0.11
N ARG A 130 -0.88 25.10 -0.34
CA ARG A 130 -0.24 24.08 0.51
C ARG A 130 -0.18 24.43 2.00
N TYR A 131 -0.09 25.72 2.31
CA TYR A 131 -0.03 26.19 3.70
C TYR A 131 -1.34 25.99 4.46
N ILE A 132 -2.45 25.80 3.74
CA ILE A 132 -3.77 25.53 4.30
C ILE A 132 -4.07 24.03 4.23
N SER A 133 -3.81 23.41 3.08
CA SER A 133 -4.17 22.00 2.85
C SER A 133 -3.38 21.03 3.72
N VAL A 134 -2.07 21.25 3.91
CA VAL A 134 -1.22 20.33 4.67
C VAL A 134 -1.60 20.28 6.16
N PRO A 135 -1.72 21.43 6.88
CA PRO A 135 -2.14 21.39 8.29
C PRO A 135 -3.53 20.79 8.50
N ILE A 136 -4.50 21.11 7.63
CA ILE A 136 -5.85 20.55 7.72
C ILE A 136 -5.81 19.03 7.55
N SER A 137 -5.07 18.54 6.55
CA SER A 137 -4.94 17.10 6.30
C SER A 137 -4.23 16.38 7.46
N ALA A 138 -3.25 17.03 8.09
CA ALA A 138 -2.59 16.50 9.28
C ALA A 138 -3.56 16.40 10.47
N LEU A 139 -4.40 17.42 10.70
CA LEU A 139 -5.42 17.38 11.75
C LEU A 139 -6.46 16.28 11.51
N ILE A 140 -6.89 16.10 10.26
CA ILE A 140 -7.81 15.02 9.88
C ILE A 140 -7.15 13.67 10.14
N LEU A 141 -5.90 13.48 9.70
CA LEU A 141 -5.18 12.22 9.90
C LEU A 141 -5.03 11.90 11.40
N ILE A 142 -4.64 12.88 12.22
CA ILE A 142 -4.56 12.71 13.68
C ILE A 142 -5.92 12.31 14.25
N GLY A 143 -7.00 12.97 13.82
CA GLY A 143 -8.35 12.62 14.23
C GLY A 143 -8.73 11.18 13.88
N VAL A 144 -8.41 10.73 12.67
CA VAL A 144 -8.64 9.34 12.23
C VAL A 144 -7.79 8.35 13.03
N VAL A 145 -6.53 8.68 13.34
CA VAL A 145 -5.64 7.78 14.10
C VAL A 145 -6.05 7.66 15.56
N VAL A 146 -6.45 8.78 16.20
CA VAL A 146 -6.79 8.81 17.63
C VAL A 146 -8.19 8.26 17.89
N PHE A 147 -9.17 8.59 17.04
CA PHE A 147 -10.58 8.25 17.28
C PHE A 147 -11.13 7.17 16.33
N GLY A 148 -10.39 6.81 15.29
CA GLY A 148 -10.85 5.88 14.28
C GLY A 148 -10.83 4.41 14.73
N SER A 149 -11.71 3.63 14.13
CA SER A 149 -11.74 2.17 14.28
C SER A 149 -11.11 1.51 13.05
N TYR A 150 -10.36 0.42 13.27
CA TYR A 150 -9.71 -0.34 12.19
C TYR A 150 -10.65 -0.71 11.04
N ARG A 151 -11.89 -1.14 11.36
CA ARG A 151 -12.91 -1.50 10.36
C ARG A 151 -13.36 -0.33 9.49
N TRP A 152 -13.32 0.88 10.04
CA TRP A 152 -13.65 2.11 9.30
C TRP A 152 -12.50 2.52 8.39
N ALA A 153 -11.26 2.47 8.89
CA ALA A 153 -10.07 2.73 8.09
C ALA A 153 -9.98 1.78 6.89
N GLU A 154 -10.23 0.48 7.10
CA GLU A 154 -10.25 -0.54 6.04
C GLU A 154 -11.18 -0.16 4.87
N ARG A 155 -12.42 0.25 5.18
CA ARG A 155 -13.39 0.66 4.16
C ARG A 155 -12.99 1.94 3.43
N ILE A 156 -12.43 2.91 4.15
CA ILE A 156 -11.96 4.17 3.55
C ILE A 156 -10.81 3.87 2.58
N PHE A 157 -9.83 3.06 2.98
CA PHE A 157 -8.72 2.67 2.11
C PHE A 157 -9.18 1.92 0.86
N LEU A 158 -10.12 0.97 1.00
CA LEU A 158 -10.70 0.28 -0.16
C LEU A 158 -11.47 1.23 -1.08
N THR A 159 -12.10 2.26 -0.52
CA THR A 159 -12.78 3.29 -1.33
C THR A 159 -11.76 4.15 -2.08
N PHE A 160 -10.67 4.57 -1.43
CA PHE A 160 -9.58 5.30 -2.08
C PHE A 160 -8.83 4.46 -3.12
N ALA A 161 -8.78 3.14 -2.96
CA ALA A 161 -8.24 2.25 -3.98
C ALA A 161 -8.99 2.37 -5.32
N LEU A 162 -10.28 2.75 -5.31
CA LEU A 162 -11.05 3.01 -6.53
C LEU A 162 -10.53 4.22 -7.31
N ALA A 163 -9.87 5.19 -6.65
CA ALA A 163 -9.26 6.33 -7.35
C ALA A 163 -8.15 5.87 -8.30
N PHE A 164 -7.47 4.75 -8.03
CA PHE A 164 -6.48 4.19 -8.94
C PHE A 164 -7.08 3.66 -10.25
N LEU A 165 -8.40 3.46 -10.33
CA LEU A 165 -9.07 3.16 -11.60
C LEU A 165 -8.95 4.32 -12.59
N ALA A 166 -8.63 5.53 -12.14
CA ALA A 166 -8.33 6.66 -13.02
C ALA A 166 -7.10 6.41 -13.92
N TYR A 167 -6.12 5.61 -13.50
CA TYR A 167 -4.91 5.35 -14.29
C TYR A 167 -5.18 4.57 -15.60
N PRO A 168 -5.96 3.47 -15.60
CA PRO A 168 -6.42 2.85 -16.84
C PRO A 168 -7.14 3.83 -17.78
N PHE A 169 -7.99 4.71 -17.26
CA PHE A 169 -8.63 5.74 -18.09
C PHE A 169 -7.59 6.71 -18.66
N ALA A 170 -6.67 7.23 -17.85
CA ALA A 170 -5.60 8.11 -18.29
C ALA A 170 -4.71 7.45 -19.37
N MET A 171 -4.42 6.15 -19.25
CA MET A 171 -3.71 5.36 -20.25
C MET A 171 -4.47 5.28 -21.58
N ILE A 172 -5.79 5.13 -21.57
CA ILE A 172 -6.58 5.09 -22.80
C ILE A 172 -6.61 6.47 -23.46
N LEU A 173 -6.81 7.54 -22.66
CA LEU A 173 -6.85 8.92 -23.14
C LEU A 173 -5.50 9.42 -23.67
N SER A 174 -4.38 8.86 -23.20
CA SER A 174 -3.06 9.25 -23.68
C SER A 174 -2.70 8.72 -25.07
N HIS A 175 -3.55 7.87 -25.66
CA HIS A 175 -3.34 7.26 -26.99
C HIS A 175 -1.94 6.64 -27.19
N PRO A 176 -1.53 5.67 -26.34
CA PRO A 176 -0.18 5.12 -26.38
C PRO A 176 0.04 4.27 -27.63
N ASN A 177 1.29 4.27 -28.11
CA ASN A 177 1.70 3.36 -29.17
C ASN A 177 1.98 1.97 -28.59
N TRP A 178 1.02 1.06 -28.76
CA TRP A 178 1.09 -0.28 -28.19
C TRP A 178 2.28 -1.13 -28.67
N SER A 179 2.79 -0.89 -29.89
CA SER A 179 3.97 -1.62 -30.37
C SER A 179 5.22 -1.25 -29.58
N GLU A 180 5.36 0.04 -29.26
CA GLU A 180 6.47 0.57 -28.46
C GLU A 180 6.33 0.13 -26.99
N VAL A 181 5.11 0.12 -26.45
CA VAL A 181 4.84 -0.39 -25.10
C VAL A 181 5.27 -1.84 -24.96
N VAL A 182 4.82 -2.72 -25.86
CA VAL A 182 5.16 -4.16 -25.79
C VAL A 182 6.66 -4.38 -26.02
N SER A 183 7.27 -3.67 -26.97
CA SER A 183 8.70 -3.81 -27.25
C SER A 183 9.61 -3.35 -26.10
N ASN A 184 9.16 -2.45 -25.24
CA ASN A 184 9.93 -2.00 -24.07
C ASN A 184 9.52 -2.71 -22.77
N ALA A 185 8.47 -3.56 -22.82
CA ALA A 185 8.01 -4.36 -21.68
C ALA A 185 8.72 -5.72 -21.56
N VAL A 186 9.32 -6.20 -22.65
CA VAL A 186 10.01 -7.51 -22.78
C VAL A 186 11.49 -7.28 -23.03
#